data_AF-A0A212PH39-F1
#
_entry.id   AF-A0A212PH39-F1
#
_cell.length_a   1.000
_cell.length_b   1.000
_cell.length_c   1.000
_cell.angle_alpha   90.00
_cell.angle_beta   90.00
_cell.angle_gamma   90.00
#
_symmetry.space_group_name_H-M   'P 1'
#
loop_
_entity.id
_entity.type
_entity.pdbx_description
1 polymer ?
#
loop_
_entity_poly.entity_id
_entity_poly.type
_entity_poly.pdbx_seq_one_letter_code
_entity_poly.pdbx_strand_id
1 'polypeptide(L)'
;MAERVLEEKMDVNTAPREELETIEGLSWEAVDAIVRYRERHAWIRSMEELMRIPQLSADEVMILRDTVQISVSDEEEPRRLEKREWRRGYQQSGGRGMG
;
A
#
# COMPACT_ATOMS: atom_id res chain seq x y z
N MET A 1 14.11 -13.11 31.35
CA MET A 1 13.82 -11.85 30.65
C MET A 1 13.23 -12.24 29.32
N ALA A 2 12.01 -11.81 29.00
CA ALA A 2 11.33 -12.24 27.79
C ALA A 2 11.96 -11.52 26.59
N GLU A 3 12.71 -12.27 25.80
CA GLU A 3 13.13 -11.89 24.46
C GLU A 3 11.83 -11.71 23.67
N ARG A 4 11.42 -10.46 23.44
CA ARG A 4 10.36 -10.18 22.48
C ARG A 4 10.97 -10.54 21.13
N VAL A 5 10.73 -11.76 20.68
CA VAL A 5 10.83 -12.10 19.28
C VAL A 5 9.92 -11.09 18.60
N LEU A 6 10.53 -10.09 17.97
CA LEU A 6 9.83 -9.29 16.98
C LEU A 6 9.45 -10.34 15.95
N GLU A 7 8.20 -10.80 15.97
CA GLU A 7 7.65 -11.51 14.82
C GLU A 7 7.88 -10.56 13.65
N GLU A 8 8.90 -10.85 12.85
CA GLU A 8 9.21 -10.14 11.62
C GLU A 8 8.02 -10.39 10.71
N LYS A 9 6.99 -9.55 10.87
CA LYS A 9 5.84 -9.54 9.98
C LYS A 9 6.39 -9.38 8.57
N MET A 10 5.96 -10.25 7.69
CA MET A 10 6.42 -10.24 6.33
C MET A 10 5.90 -8.98 5.62
N ASP A 11 6.73 -8.26 4.89
CA ASP A 11 6.26 -7.07 4.18
C ASP A 11 5.58 -7.47 2.87
N VAL A 12 4.31 -7.07 2.69
CA VAL A 12 3.53 -7.43 1.50
C VAL A 12 4.12 -6.89 0.19
N ASN A 13 4.87 -5.79 0.25
CA ASN A 13 5.47 -5.17 -0.93
C ASN A 13 6.75 -5.88 -1.35
N THR A 14 7.55 -6.37 -0.38
CA THR A 14 8.84 -7.01 -0.67
C THR A 14 8.78 -8.54 -0.64
N ALA A 15 7.74 -9.14 -0.07
CA ALA A 15 7.60 -10.57 0.04
C ALA A 15 7.58 -11.24 -1.34
N PRO A 16 8.37 -12.31 -1.55
CA PRO A 16 8.22 -13.16 -2.71
C PRO A 16 6.91 -13.95 -2.64
N ARG A 17 6.47 -14.44 -3.80
CA ARG A 17 5.26 -15.27 -3.91
C ARG A 17 5.31 -16.47 -2.97
N GLU A 18 6.47 -17.13 -2.91
CA GLU A 18 6.69 -18.34 -2.13
C GLU A 18 6.44 -18.09 -0.64
N GLU A 19 6.86 -16.94 -0.11
CA GLU A 19 6.60 -16.61 1.29
C GLU A 19 5.12 -16.28 1.54
N LEU A 20 4.45 -15.59 0.61
CA LEU A 20 2.99 -15.36 0.70
C LEU A 20 2.20 -16.68 0.67
N GLU A 21 2.67 -17.68 -0.09
CA GLU A 21 2.09 -19.03 -0.13
C GLU A 21 2.29 -19.82 1.17
N THR A 22 3.24 -19.42 2.03
CA THR A 22 3.40 -20.04 3.36
C THR A 22 2.35 -19.61 4.38
N ILE A 23 1.57 -18.56 4.08
CA ILE A 23 0.53 -18.06 4.98
C ILE A 23 -0.64 -19.03 4.99
N GLU A 24 -0.86 -19.69 6.13
CA GLU A 24 -2.01 -20.57 6.30
C GLU A 24 -3.33 -19.81 6.15
N GLY A 25 -4.20 -20.32 5.28
CA GLY A 25 -5.50 -19.73 4.99
C GLY A 25 -5.50 -18.70 3.84
N LEU A 26 -4.35 -18.44 3.21
CA LEU A 26 -4.31 -17.69 1.94
C LEU A 26 -4.46 -18.64 0.74
N SER A 27 -5.35 -18.31 -0.19
CA SER A 27 -5.48 -19.07 -1.43
C SER A 27 -4.38 -18.71 -2.44
N TRP A 28 -4.10 -19.62 -3.39
CA TRP A 28 -3.19 -19.34 -4.50
C TRP A 28 -3.66 -18.16 -5.36
N GLU A 29 -4.99 -17.96 -5.47
CA GLU A 29 -5.60 -16.86 -6.21
C GLU A 29 -5.34 -15.52 -5.51
N ALA A 30 -5.44 -15.50 -4.18
CA ALA A 30 -5.10 -14.35 -3.37
C ALA A 30 -3.63 -13.96 -3.52
N VAL A 31 -2.71 -14.93 -3.43
CA VAL A 31 -1.28 -14.67 -3.62
C VAL A 31 -1.01 -14.10 -5.02
N ASP A 32 -1.55 -14.74 -6.07
CA ASP A 32 -1.37 -14.28 -7.45
C ASP A 32 -1.94 -12.87 -7.65
N ALA A 33 -3.08 -12.57 -7.02
CA ALA A 33 -3.71 -11.26 -7.09
C ALA A 33 -2.87 -10.16 -6.42
N ILE A 34 -2.26 -10.44 -5.26
CA ILE A 34 -1.34 -9.52 -4.57
C ILE A 34 -0.12 -9.23 -5.46
N VAL A 35 0.49 -10.29 -6.01
CA VAL A 35 1.65 -10.17 -6.91
C VAL A 35 1.30 -9.36 -8.15
N ARG A 36 0.16 -9.61 -8.78
CA ARG A 36 -0.31 -8.82 -9.93
C ARG A 36 -0.68 -7.40 -9.56
N TYR A 37 -1.15 -7.17 -8.34
CA TYR A 37 -1.49 -5.84 -7.86
C TYR A 37 -0.24 -4.98 -7.73
N ARG A 38 0.84 -5.50 -7.11
CA ARG A 38 2.13 -4.78 -7.06
C ARG A 38 2.71 -4.54 -8.45
N GLU A 39 2.57 -5.47 -9.40
CA GLU A 39 3.06 -5.26 -10.78
C GLU A 39 2.33 -4.11 -11.49
N ARG A 40 1.05 -3.89 -11.16
CA ARG A 40 0.22 -2.83 -11.77
C ARG A 40 0.28 -1.48 -11.05
N HIS A 41 0.30 -1.50 -9.72
CA HIS A 41 0.20 -0.31 -8.85
C HIS A 41 1.53 0.05 -8.18
N ALA A 42 2.58 -0.73 -8.46
CA ALA A 42 3.91 -0.71 -7.86
C ALA A 42 3.91 -1.07 -6.36
N TRP A 43 3.10 -0.41 -5.54
CA TRP A 43 3.13 -0.53 -4.08
C TRP A 43 1.71 -0.56 -3.49
N ILE A 44 1.52 -1.43 -2.50
CA ILE A 44 0.35 -1.49 -1.63
C ILE A 44 0.63 -0.55 -0.46
N ARG A 45 -0.21 0.49 -0.30
CA ARG A 45 -0.02 1.51 0.73
C ARG A 45 -0.88 1.29 1.96
N SER A 46 -1.92 0.47 1.85
CA SER A 46 -2.87 0.26 2.93
C SER A 46 -3.62 -1.05 2.75
N MET A 47 -4.11 -1.60 3.85
CA MET A 47 -4.96 -2.79 3.84
C MET A 47 -6.26 -2.58 3.04
N GLU A 48 -6.72 -1.33 2.95
CA GLU A 48 -7.87 -0.95 2.12
C GLU A 48 -7.64 -1.20 0.62
N GLU A 49 -6.39 -1.13 0.14
CA GLU A 49 -6.06 -1.45 -1.25
C GLU A 49 -6.18 -2.95 -1.51
N LEU A 50 -5.79 -3.78 -0.53
CA LEU A 50 -5.99 -5.23 -0.59
C LEU A 50 -7.48 -5.58 -0.64
N MET A 51 -8.33 -4.91 0.15
CA MET A 51 -9.80 -5.11 0.09
C MET A 51 -10.41 -4.74 -1.27
N ARG A 52 -9.76 -3.89 -2.05
CA ARG A 52 -10.23 -3.50 -3.40
C ARG A 52 -9.85 -4.51 -4.47
N ILE A 53 -8.99 -5.48 -4.16
CA ILE A 53 -8.62 -6.54 -5.08
C ILE A 53 -9.80 -7.53 -5.13
N PRO A 54 -10.50 -7.66 -6.26
CA PRO A 54 -11.71 -8.49 -6.33
C PRO A 54 -11.45 -9.98 -6.14
N GLN A 55 -10.19 -10.42 -6.28
CA GLN A 55 -9.75 -11.79 -6.03
C GLN A 55 -9.40 -12.07 -4.56
N LEU A 56 -9.42 -11.04 -3.68
CA LEU A 56 -9.20 -11.23 -2.25
C LEU A 56 -10.53 -11.26 -1.50
N SER A 57 -10.68 -12.27 -0.66
CA SER A 57 -11.80 -12.43 0.26
C SER A 57 -11.58 -11.63 1.54
N ALA A 58 -12.65 -11.27 2.25
CA ALA A 58 -12.56 -10.54 3.51
C ALA A 58 -11.71 -11.29 4.55
N ASP A 59 -11.87 -12.62 4.65
CA ASP A 59 -11.10 -13.49 5.54
C ASP A 59 -9.60 -13.46 5.21
N GLU A 60 -9.23 -13.52 3.93
CA GLU A 60 -7.83 -13.49 3.47
C GLU A 60 -7.17 -12.15 3.82
N VAL A 61 -7.90 -11.04 3.63
CA VAL A 61 -7.43 -9.71 4.04
C VAL A 61 -7.25 -9.64 5.57
N MET A 62 -8.13 -10.27 6.34
CA MET A 62 -7.98 -10.32 7.80
C MET A 62 -6.75 -11.11 8.22
N ILE A 63 -6.46 -12.24 7.56
CA ILE A 63 -5.25 -13.04 7.79
C ILE A 63 -4.02 -12.19 7.49
N LEU A 64 -3.97 -11.55 6.32
CA LEU A 64 -2.88 -10.66 5.92
C LEU A 64 -2.68 -9.52 6.93
N ARG A 65 -3.76 -8.94 7.45
CA ARG A 65 -3.66 -7.89 8.48
C ARG A 65 -2.92 -8.32 9.74
N ASP A 66 -2.97 -9.60 10.08
CA ASP A 66 -2.28 -10.13 11.25
C ASP A 66 -0.85 -10.62 10.91
N THR A 67 -0.66 -11.23 9.74
CA THR A 67 0.61 -11.85 9.32
C THR A 67 1.58 -10.92 8.61
N VAL A 68 1.10 -9.96 7.82
CA VAL A 68 1.94 -9.06 7.03
C VAL A 68 1.97 -7.64 7.59
N GLN A 69 3.01 -6.91 7.21
CA GLN A 69 3.12 -5.47 7.41
C GLN A 69 3.16 -4.73 6.07
N ILE A 70 2.84 -3.44 6.13
CA ILE A 70 2.90 -2.53 4.99
C ILE A 70 3.87 -1.42 5.39
N SER A 71 5.13 -1.50 4.95
CA SER A 71 6.06 -0.37 5.07
C SER A 71 5.95 0.49 3.81
N VAL A 72 5.15 1.55 3.90
CA VAL A 72 5.26 2.64 2.93
C VAL A 72 6.45 3.49 3.33
N SER A 73 7.50 3.49 2.51
CA SER A 73 8.54 4.51 2.65
C SER A 73 7.93 5.83 2.21
N ASP A 74 7.93 6.82 3.11
CA ASP A 74 7.28 8.15 2.98
C ASP A 74 7.69 8.93 1.70
N GLU A 75 8.71 8.44 0.98
CA GLU A 75 9.30 9.06 -0.21
C GLU A 75 8.57 8.73 -1.54
N GLU A 76 7.66 7.74 -1.58
CA GLU A 76 6.94 7.33 -2.80
C GLU A 76 5.46 7.77 -2.84
N GLU A 77 5.23 9.07 -2.59
CA GLU A 77 4.02 9.71 -3.08
C GLU A 77 4.08 9.87 -4.61
N PRO A 78 3.06 9.42 -5.38
CA PRO A 78 2.94 9.80 -6.77
C PRO A 78 2.79 11.32 -6.83
N ARG A 79 3.80 12.03 -7.32
CA ARG A 79 3.68 13.42 -7.80
C ARG A 79 2.84 14.34 -6.90
N ARG A 80 3.06 14.33 -5.57
CA ARG A 80 2.66 15.50 -4.74
C ARG A 80 3.46 16.77 -5.15
N LEU A 81 4.32 16.68 -6.15
CA LEU A 81 4.82 17.78 -6.95
C LEU A 81 3.86 18.31 -8.03
N GLU A 82 2.54 18.25 -7.82
CA GLU A 82 1.64 19.34 -8.28
C GLU A 82 1.36 20.36 -7.16
N LYS A 83 1.93 20.20 -5.96
CA LYS A 83 1.72 21.15 -4.85
C LYS A 83 2.67 22.35 -4.87
N ARG A 84 3.58 22.43 -5.86
CA ARG A 84 4.46 23.60 -6.09
C ARG A 84 3.91 24.59 -7.11
N GLU A 85 2.95 24.18 -7.94
CA GLU A 85 2.36 25.07 -8.95
C GLU A 85 1.14 25.84 -8.40
N TRP A 86 0.49 25.34 -7.36
CA TRP A 86 -0.61 26.06 -6.68
C TRP A 86 -0.17 27.29 -5.87
N ARG A 87 1.08 27.34 -5.39
CA ARG A 87 1.58 28.56 -4.71
C ARG A 87 2.06 29.65 -5.69
N ARG A 88 2.37 29.30 -6.94
CA ARG A 88 2.87 30.25 -7.95
C ARG A 88 1.79 30.70 -8.93
N GLY A 89 0.78 29.87 -9.21
CA GLY A 89 -0.34 30.21 -10.10
C GLY A 89 -1.33 31.23 -9.52
N TYR A 90 -1.55 31.24 -8.21
CA TYR A 90 -2.50 32.17 -7.56
C TYR A 90 -1.98 33.62 -7.46
N GLN A 91 -0.68 33.82 -7.61
CA GLN A 91 -0.05 35.15 -7.57
C GLN A 91 0.09 35.79 -8.96
N GLN A 92 -0.13 35.03 -10.05
CA GLN A 92 0.12 35.47 -11.41
C GLN A 92 -1.14 35.67 -12.27
N SER A 93 -2.30 35.11 -11.89
CA SER A 93 -3.58 35.54 -12.45
C SER A 93 -4.03 36.81 -11.75
N GLY A 94 -3.78 37.95 -12.40
CA GLY A 94 -3.94 39.30 -11.87
C GLY A 94 -5.21 39.54 -11.05
N GLY A 95 -5.02 40.33 -10.00
CA GLY A 95 -6.10 40.86 -9.19
C GLY A 95 -7.18 41.54 -10.02
N ARG A 96 -8.42 41.32 -9.61
CA ARG A 96 -9.44 42.36 -9.62
C ARG A 96 -10.02 42.41 -8.21
N GLY A 97 -9.90 43.60 -7.61
CA GLY A 97 -10.24 43.86 -6.23
C GLY A 97 -11.68 43.48 -5.90
N MET A 98 -11.86 43.03 -4.67
CA MET A 98 -13.14 43.16 -3.99
C MET A 98 -13.28 44.64 -3.61
N GLY A 99 -14.28 45.29 -4.19
CA GLY A 99 -14.91 46.45 -3.56
C GLY A 99 -15.87 46.00 -2.47
#